data_AF-A0A3M6TQF0-F1
#
_entry.id   AF-A0A3M6TQF0-F1
#
_cell.length_a   1.000
_cell.length_b   1.000
_cell.length_c   1.000
_cell.angle_alpha   90.00
_cell.angle_beta   90.00
_cell.angle_gamma   90.00
#
_symmetry.space_group_name_H-M   'P 1'
#
loop_
_entity.id
_entity.type
_entity.pdbx_description
1 polymer ?
#
loop_
_entity_poly.entity_id
_entity_poly.type
_entity_poly.pdbx_seq_one_letter_code
_entity_poly.pdbx_strand_id
1 'polypeptide(L)'
;MKLYADATRNAATSPIKLGDTVLVANDAKGKLTPPFDPRPLIIVDKKGSMLTAADHDKTVTRNSSHFKLLPEQDTSVEGVPTSHENAAASRSYPTRVRRPPCRFQDQCLDKMDTNPT
;
A
#
# COMPACT_ATOMS: atom_id res chain seq x y z
N MET A 1 2.46 -27.04 -3.75
CA MET A 1 1.30 -26.16 -4.01
C MET A 1 1.70 -24.70 -3.77
N LYS A 2 2.05 -23.95 -4.81
CA LYS A 2 2.34 -22.50 -4.71
C LYS A 2 1.21 -21.67 -5.30
N LEU A 3 0.75 -22.04 -6.50
CA LEU A 3 -0.30 -21.35 -7.25
C LEU A 3 -1.64 -21.23 -6.48
N TYR A 4 -2.05 -22.27 -5.75
CA TYR A 4 -3.27 -22.22 -4.93
C TYR A 4 -3.16 -21.19 -3.79
N ALA A 5 -2.00 -21.14 -3.12
CA ALA A 5 -1.76 -20.17 -2.05
C ALA A 5 -1.69 -18.74 -2.60
N ASP A 6 -1.04 -18.54 -3.75
CA ASP A 6 -0.93 -17.23 -4.39
C ASP A 6 -2.31 -16.72 -4.84
N ALA A 7 -3.14 -17.59 -5.42
CA ALA A 7 -4.50 -17.26 -5.84
C ALA A 7 -5.43 -16.96 -4.65
N THR A 8 -5.43 -17.81 -3.62
CA THR A 8 -6.28 -17.62 -2.43
C THR A 8 -5.89 -16.38 -1.61
N ARG A 9 -4.64 -15.93 -1.71
CA ARG A 9 -4.12 -14.73 -1.02
C ARG A 9 -4.05 -13.49 -1.91
N ASN A 10 -4.54 -13.54 -3.16
CA ASN A 10 -4.48 -12.43 -4.11
C ASN A 10 -3.07 -11.87 -4.31
N ALA A 11 -2.06 -12.75 -4.38
CA ALA A 11 -0.68 -12.34 -4.63
C ALA A 11 -0.54 -11.76 -6.05
N ALA A 12 -0.24 -10.47 -6.15
CA ALA A 12 -0.02 -9.79 -7.41
C ALA A 12 1.46 -9.76 -7.79
N THR A 13 1.75 -9.80 -9.09
CA THR A 13 3.10 -9.60 -9.62
C THR A 13 3.43 -8.11 -9.65
N SER A 14 4.71 -7.75 -9.44
CA SER A 14 5.15 -6.36 -9.52
C SER A 14 5.11 -5.84 -10.97
N PRO A 15 4.54 -4.64 -11.23
CA PRO A 15 4.44 -4.07 -12.57
C PRO A 15 5.77 -3.53 -13.11
N ILE A 16 6.80 -3.45 -12.26
CA ILE A 16 8.09 -2.84 -12.52
C ILE A 16 8.91 -3.66 -13.53
N LYS A 17 9.48 -2.99 -14.54
CA LYS A 17 10.27 -3.58 -15.64
C LYS A 17 11.71 -3.07 -15.64
N LEU A 18 12.53 -3.68 -16.49
CA LEU A 18 13.88 -3.20 -16.77
C LEU A 18 13.81 -1.87 -17.54
N GLY A 19 14.70 -0.93 -17.22
CA GLY A 19 14.70 0.41 -17.82
C GLY A 19 13.77 1.42 -17.15
N ASP A 20 12.85 0.98 -16.29
CA ASP A 20 11.97 1.88 -15.54
C ASP A 20 12.78 2.77 -14.58
N THR A 21 12.36 4.03 -14.48
CA THR A 21 12.89 4.97 -13.50
C THR A 21 12.18 4.82 -12.16
N VAL A 22 12.93 4.62 -11.08
CA VAL A 22 12.40 4.30 -9.75
C VAL A 22 13.09 5.09 -8.64
N LEU A 23 12.38 5.36 -7.55
CA LEU A 23 12.97 5.79 -6.27
C LEU A 23 13.17 4.58 -5.34
N VAL A 24 14.19 4.65 -4.50
CA VAL A 24 14.52 3.62 -3.51
C VAL A 24 14.11 4.07 -2.11
N ALA A 25 13.54 3.15 -1.33
CA ALA A 25 13.23 3.40 0.08
C ALA A 25 14.49 3.63 0.92
N ASN A 26 14.47 4.68 1.74
CA ASN A 26 15.57 5.04 2.65
C ASN A 26 15.67 4.06 3.83
N ASP A 27 16.90 3.78 4.27
CA ASP A 27 17.14 2.97 5.47
C ASP A 27 17.00 3.77 6.76
N ALA A 28 17.26 5.08 6.69
CA ALA A 28 17.14 5.98 7.82
C ALA A 28 15.66 6.16 8.21
N LYS A 29 15.36 5.91 9.49
CA LYS A 29 14.01 6.01 10.07
C LYS A 29 13.92 7.22 10.99
N GLY A 30 13.92 8.42 10.43
CA GLY A 30 13.69 9.68 11.16
C GLY A 30 12.28 10.23 10.90
N LYS A 31 11.72 10.98 11.85
CA LYS A 31 10.40 11.65 11.66
C LYS A 31 10.43 12.69 10.55
N LEU A 32 11.58 13.34 10.34
CA LEU A 32 11.80 14.39 9.34
C LEU A 32 12.50 13.88 8.07
N THR A 33 12.90 12.60 8.03
CA THR A 33 13.57 12.05 6.84
C THR A 33 12.53 11.54 5.86
N PRO A 34 12.66 11.86 4.56
CA PRO A 34 11.73 11.35 3.56
C PRO A 34 11.83 9.81 3.50
N PRO A 35 10.73 9.12 3.19
CA PRO A 35 10.70 7.65 3.14
C PRO A 35 11.47 7.08 1.93
N PHE A 36 11.64 7.86 0.86
CA PHE A 36 12.37 7.47 -0.35
C PHE A 36 13.52 8.45 -0.62
N ASP A 37 14.61 7.95 -1.20
CA ASP A 37 15.70 8.78 -1.73
C ASP A 37 15.14 9.58 -2.91
N PRO A 38 15.31 10.92 -2.95
CA PRO A 38 14.88 11.74 -4.08
C PRO A 38 15.65 11.44 -5.37
N ARG A 39 16.79 10.74 -5.31
CA ARG A 39 17.59 10.41 -6.50
C ARG A 39 16.92 9.29 -7.32
N PRO A 40 16.52 9.55 -8.57
CA PRO A 40 15.99 8.51 -9.44
C PRO A 40 17.09 7.54 -9.87
N LEU A 41 16.76 6.26 -9.91
CA LEU A 41 17.65 5.19 -10.37
C LEU A 41 16.96 4.41 -11.50
N ILE A 42 17.75 3.82 -12.39
CA ILE A 42 17.24 3.00 -13.49
C ILE A 42 17.43 1.54 -13.14
N ILE A 43 16.41 0.71 -13.43
CA ILE A 43 16.50 -0.73 -13.19
C ILE A 43 17.34 -1.39 -14.28
N VAL A 44 18.44 -2.02 -13.84
CA VAL A 44 19.41 -2.70 -14.72
C VAL A 44 19.13 -4.20 -14.79
N ASP A 45 18.72 -4.83 -13.68
CA ASP A 45 18.46 -6.27 -13.63
C ASP A 45 17.24 -6.63 -12.75
N LYS A 46 16.59 -7.74 -13.07
CA LYS A 46 15.40 -8.27 -12.39
C LYS A 46 15.49 -9.79 -12.26
N LYS A 47 15.67 -10.24 -11.02
CA LYS A 47 15.66 -11.65 -10.63
C LYS A 47 14.46 -11.97 -9.74
N GLY A 48 13.35 -12.36 -10.37
CA GLY A 48 12.08 -12.62 -9.67
C GLY A 48 11.53 -11.34 -9.05
N SER A 49 11.39 -11.30 -7.72
CA SER A 49 10.99 -10.10 -6.97
C SER A 49 12.18 -9.20 -6.59
N MET A 50 13.42 -9.65 -6.81
CA MET A 50 14.62 -8.86 -6.52
C MET A 50 15.00 -8.01 -7.72
N LEU A 51 15.18 -6.72 -7.50
CA LEU A 51 15.54 -5.74 -8.52
C LEU A 51 16.90 -5.14 -8.17
N THR A 52 17.68 -4.88 -9.21
CA THR A 52 18.93 -4.12 -9.13
C THR A 52 18.75 -2.83 -9.91
N ALA A 53 18.81 -1.71 -9.20
CA ALA A 53 18.78 -0.38 -9.79
C ALA A 53 20.15 0.27 -9.66
N ALA A 54 20.57 0.99 -10.69
CA ALA A 54 21.83 1.68 -10.72
C ALA A 54 21.68 3.08 -11.31
N ASP A 55 22.59 3.94 -10.88
CA ASP A 55 22.89 5.24 -11.45
C ASP A 55 24.42 5.33 -11.54
N HIS A 56 24.98 6.43 -12.03
CA HIS A 56 26.42 6.61 -12.19
C HIS A 56 27.22 6.40 -10.90
N ASP A 57 26.65 6.78 -9.74
CA ASP A 57 27.36 6.76 -8.46
C ASP A 57 27.04 5.55 -7.57
N LYS A 58 25.88 4.92 -7.77
CA LYS A 58 25.30 3.98 -6.79
C LYS A 58 24.57 2.83 -7.47
N THR A 59 24.77 1.63 -6.93
CA THR A 59 24.05 0.41 -7.32
C THR A 59 23.39 -0.19 -6.09
N VAL A 60 22.08 -0.45 -6.17
CA VAL A 60 21.28 -0.98 -5.06
C VAL A 60 20.47 -2.19 -5.52
N THR A 61 20.55 -3.28 -4.75
CA THR A 61 19.79 -4.52 -5.01
C THR A 61 18.86 -4.83 -3.84
N ARG A 62 17.53 -4.83 -4.08
CA ARG A 62 16.49 -5.07 -3.04
C ARG A 62 15.23 -5.70 -3.63
N ASN A 63 14.27 -6.07 -2.78
CA ASN A 63 12.95 -6.50 -3.25
C ASN A 63 12.21 -5.32 -3.91
N SER A 64 11.47 -5.61 -4.99
CA SER A 64 10.55 -4.74 -5.71
C SER A 64 9.64 -3.88 -4.83
N SER A 65 9.27 -4.33 -3.62
CA SER A 65 8.47 -3.55 -2.67
C SER A 65 9.15 -2.29 -2.14
N HIS A 66 10.49 -2.22 -2.22
CA HIS A 66 11.28 -1.07 -1.78
C HIS A 66 11.48 -0.04 -2.88
N PHE A 67 10.99 -0.32 -4.08
CA PHE A 67 11.08 0.58 -5.22
C PHE A 67 9.72 1.23 -5.47
N LYS A 68 9.74 2.52 -5.76
CA LYS A 68 8.56 3.27 -6.20
C LYS A 68 8.77 3.71 -7.64
N LEU A 69 7.89 3.26 -8.53
CA LEU A 69 7.91 3.65 -9.94
C LEU A 69 7.61 5.15 -10.08
N LEU A 70 8.41 5.87 -10.86
CA LEU A 70 8.06 7.22 -11.28
C LEU A 70 7.24 7.13 -12.57
N PRO A 71 6.12 7.85 -12.67
CA PRO A 71 5.49 8.06 -13.97
C PRO A 71 6.45 8.88 -14.84
N GLU A 72 6.64 8.46 -16.09
CA GLU A 72 7.29 9.30 -17.08
C GLU A 72 6.45 10.57 -17.22
N GLN A 73 7.05 11.72 -16.93
CA GLN A 73 6.39 12.97 -17.21
C GLN A 73 6.44 13.15 -18.72
N ASP A 74 5.32 12.87 -19.40
CA ASP A 74 5.11 13.34 -20.77
C ASP A 74 5.33 14.86 -20.75
N THR A 75 6.47 15.33 -21.23
CA THR A 75 6.75 16.75 -21.40
C THR A 75 5.89 17.27 -22.55
N SER A 76 4.61 17.49 -22.31
CA SER A 76 3.76 18.38 -23.07
C SER A 76 3.49 19.61 -22.22
N VAL A 77 4.01 20.75 -22.67
CA VAL A 77 3.87 22.07 -22.04
C VAL A 77 2.39 22.53 -22.08
N GLU A 78 2.03 23.39 -21.12
CA GLU A 78 0.79 24.19 -20.96
C GLU A 78 -0.39 23.56 -20.20
N GLY A 79 -0.68 24.16 -19.02
CA GLY A 79 -1.93 23.98 -18.31
C GLY A 79 -1.82 24.12 -16.79
N VAL A 80 -1.65 25.34 -16.29
CA VAL A 80 -2.00 25.68 -14.90
C VAL A 80 -3.53 25.69 -14.79
N PRO A 81 -4.13 24.91 -13.87
CA PRO A 81 -5.35 25.36 -13.23
C PRO A 81 -5.07 25.75 -11.78
N THR A 82 -5.16 27.06 -11.58
CA THR A 82 -5.49 27.74 -10.34
C THR A 82 -6.69 27.12 -9.60
N SER A 83 -6.62 27.21 -8.27
CA SER A 83 -7.73 27.16 -7.30
C SER A 83 -8.62 25.90 -7.29
N HIS A 84 -8.33 24.98 -6.37
CA HIS A 84 -9.37 24.13 -5.79
C HIS A 84 -9.96 24.82 -4.57
N GLU A 85 -11.08 25.50 -4.82
CA GLU A 85 -12.09 25.91 -3.86
C GLU A 85 -12.41 24.76 -2.89
N ASN A 86 -12.49 25.07 -1.59
CA ASN A 86 -12.92 24.13 -0.56
C ASN A 86 -14.41 23.79 -0.74
N ALA A 87 -14.71 22.85 -1.62
CA ALA A 87 -15.99 22.16 -1.61
C ALA A 87 -15.99 21.22 -0.39
N ALA A 88 -16.56 21.70 0.72
CA ALA A 88 -16.92 20.90 1.88
C ALA A 88 -18.02 19.88 1.50
N ALA A 89 -17.69 18.94 0.63
CA ALA A 89 -18.50 17.75 0.41
C ALA A 89 -18.44 16.93 1.71
N SER A 90 -19.58 16.75 2.37
CA SER A 90 -19.73 15.93 3.56
C SER A 90 -19.27 14.51 3.26
N ARG A 91 -18.00 14.21 3.56
CA ARG A 91 -17.45 12.84 3.51
C ARG A 91 -18.23 12.02 4.52
N SER A 92 -19.20 11.23 4.06
CA SER A 92 -19.88 10.24 4.88
C SER A 92 -18.90 9.09 5.15
N TYR A 93 -18.17 9.18 6.26
CA TYR A 93 -17.29 8.09 6.68
C TYR A 93 -18.16 6.85 6.95
N PRO A 94 -17.83 5.68 6.37
CA PRO A 94 -18.57 4.46 6.67
C PRO A 94 -18.45 4.18 8.17
N THR A 95 -19.59 4.16 8.86
CA THR A 95 -19.63 3.81 10.28
C THR A 95 -19.43 2.31 10.41
N ARG A 96 -18.40 1.93 11.17
CA ARG A 96 -18.13 0.52 11.46
C ARG A 96 -19.28 -0.04 12.28
N VAL A 97 -20.08 -0.95 11.70
CA VAL A 97 -21.12 -1.68 12.44
C VAL A 97 -20.43 -2.52 13.50
N ARG A 98 -20.55 -2.13 14.77
CA ARG A 98 -20.05 -2.91 15.90
C ARG A 98 -21.01 -4.07 16.16
N ARG A 99 -20.85 -5.17 15.42
CA ARG A 99 -21.56 -6.42 15.74
C ARG A 99 -20.79 -7.13 16.87
N PRO A 100 -21.45 -7.48 17.99
CA PRO A 100 -20.83 -8.34 18.99
C PRO A 100 -20.51 -9.70 18.36
N PRO A 101 -19.45 -10.38 18.83
CA PRO A 101 -19.08 -11.70 18.33
C PRO A 101 -20.23 -12.69 18.57
N CYS A 102 -20.60 -13.45 17.54
CA CYS A 102 -21.76 -14.35 17.55
C CYS A 102 -21.70 -15.44 18.63
N ARG A 103 -20.50 -15.74 19.15
CA ARG A 103 -20.25 -16.83 20.10
C ARG A 103 -20.74 -16.56 21.54
N PHE A 104 -21.36 -15.40 21.81
CA PHE A 104 -21.86 -15.01 23.14
C PHE A 104 -23.40 -14.99 23.24
N GLN A 105 -24.11 -15.37 22.19
CA GLN A 105 -25.60 -15.39 22.19
C GLN A 105 -26.19 -16.54 23.01
N ASP A 106 -25.39 -17.54 23.37
CA ASP A 106 -25.85 -18.75 24.07
C ASP A 106 -25.90 -18.63 25.61
N GLN A 107 -25.60 -17.46 26.20
CA GLN A 107 -25.55 -17.28 27.67
C GLN A 107 -26.72 -16.49 28.28
N CYS A 108 -27.70 -16.06 27.50
CA CYS A 108 -28.83 -15.27 28.02
C CYS A 108 -30.18 -15.95 27.78
N LEU A 109 -30.32 -17.21 28.14
CA LEU A 109 -31.62 -17.83 28.40
C LEU A 109 -31.48 -18.74 29.63
N ASP A 110 -32.52 -18.70 30.47
CA ASP A 110 -32.74 -19.48 31.70
C ASP A 110 -32.07 -18.85 32.94
N LYS A 111 -32.77 -18.18 33.87
CA LYS A 111 -34.01 -18.61 34.52
C LYS A 111 -34.87 -17.42 34.97
N MET A 112 -36.12 -17.39 34.52
CA MET A 112 -37.21 -16.74 35.24
C MET A 112 -37.78 -17.79 36.18
N ASP A 113 -37.33 -17.83 37.43
CA ASP A 113 -37.94 -18.69 38.44
C ASP A 113 -39.26 -18.05 38.90
N THR A 114 -40.36 -18.65 38.46
CA THR A 114 -41.72 -18.51 38.99
C THR A 114 -41.71 -18.69 40.51
N ASN A 115 -42.11 -17.66 41.27
CA ASN A 115 -42.44 -17.79 42.69
C ASN A 115 -43.81 -18.48 42.83
N PRO A 116 -43.93 -19.61 43.55
CA PRO A 116 -45.23 -20.09 43.99
C PRO A 116 -45.71 -19.29 45.22
N THR A 117 -47.04 -19.14 45.24
CA THR A 117 -47.96 -18.51 46.21
C THR A 117 -47.59 -18.60 47.68
#